data_AF-A0AAV1D344-F1
#
_entry.id   AF-A0AAV1D344-F1
#
_cell.length_a   1.000
_cell.length_b   1.000
_cell.length_c   1.000
_cell.angle_alpha   90.00
_cell.angle_beta   90.00
_cell.angle_gamma   90.00
#
_symmetry.space_group_name_H-M   'P 1'
#
loop_
_entity.id
_entity.type
_entity.pdbx_description
1 polymer ?
#
loop_
_entity_poly.entity_id
_entity_poly.type
_entity_poly.pdbx_seq_one_letter_code
_entity_poly.pdbx_strand_id
1 'polypeptide(L)'
;MDFCSYLTCVMTGISEKCSDEAAVQFIELLSSWSGSQGFCLEIGNGAWDSWFMPFTKQTSIACEKVMNISELSNGYNIIGLSQGNMVGRGVIEFCNEGPPVKNLISLAGPHAGIASIPFCGSGLLCILADFLLKLAVYSNFIQDHLAPAGYIKIPTVNCAITALF
;
A
#
# COMPACT_ATOMS: atom_id res chain seq x y z
N MET A 1 -4.33 18.15 -18.15
CA MET A 1 -3.62 16.86 -18.17
C MET A 1 -4.68 15.80 -18.05
N ASP A 2 -4.88 14.98 -19.09
CA ASP A 2 -5.91 13.94 -19.08
C ASP A 2 -5.35 12.68 -18.40
N PHE A 3 -6.00 12.25 -17.32
CA PHE A 3 -5.70 11.00 -16.62
C PHE A 3 -5.64 9.80 -17.59
N CYS A 4 -6.54 9.81 -18.58
CA CYS A 4 -6.70 8.79 -19.60
C CYS A 4 -5.50 8.64 -20.55
N SER A 5 -4.60 9.62 -20.60
CA SER A 5 -3.44 9.60 -21.52
C SER A 5 -2.27 8.75 -21.03
N TYR A 6 -2.30 8.26 -19.79
CA TYR A 6 -1.20 7.53 -19.18
C TYR A 6 -1.65 6.17 -18.68
N LEU A 7 -0.73 5.19 -18.69
CA LEU A 7 -0.97 3.89 -18.06
C LEU A 7 -1.12 4.06 -16.55
N THR A 8 -1.89 3.14 -15.94
CA THR A 8 -2.17 3.17 -14.51
C THR A 8 -1.66 1.90 -13.82
N CYS A 9 -0.67 2.07 -12.95
CA CYS A 9 -0.14 1.02 -12.08
C CYS A 9 -1.02 0.89 -10.83
N VAL A 10 -1.60 -0.29 -10.60
CA VAL A 10 -2.37 -0.58 -9.38
C VAL A 10 -1.48 -1.34 -8.40
N MET A 11 -1.38 -0.84 -7.17
CA MET A 11 -0.71 -1.49 -6.05
C MET A 11 -1.76 -2.00 -5.07
N THR A 12 -1.83 -3.33 -4.93
CA THR A 12 -2.81 -4.01 -4.09
C THR A 12 -2.56 -3.78 -2.60
N GLY A 13 -3.57 -4.08 -1.79
CA GLY A 13 -3.51 -3.96 -0.35
C GLY A 13 -2.82 -5.13 0.33
N ILE A 14 -2.95 -5.12 1.66
CA ILE A 14 -2.45 -6.21 2.51
C ILE A 14 -3.25 -7.49 2.24
N SER A 15 -2.56 -8.62 2.26
CA SER A 15 -3.12 -9.96 2.02
C SER A 15 -3.71 -10.20 0.63
N GLU A 16 -3.44 -9.31 -0.32
CA GLU A 16 -3.90 -9.40 -1.72
C GLU A 16 -2.72 -9.67 -2.66
N LYS A 17 -3.02 -10.26 -3.82
CA LYS A 17 -2.12 -10.42 -4.96
C LYS A 17 -2.86 -10.09 -6.26
N CYS A 18 -2.12 -9.80 -7.31
CA CYS A 18 -2.67 -9.40 -8.59
C CYS A 18 -3.54 -10.46 -9.27
N SER A 19 -3.29 -11.74 -8.98
CA SER A 19 -4.09 -12.84 -9.50
C SER A 19 -5.41 -13.06 -8.74
N ASP A 20 -5.66 -12.33 -7.66
CA ASP A 20 -6.91 -12.46 -6.92
C ASP A 20 -8.07 -11.89 -7.75
N GLU A 21 -9.22 -12.58 -7.71
CA GLU A 21 -10.40 -12.24 -8.51
C GLU A 21 -10.82 -10.78 -8.32
N ALA A 22 -10.81 -10.29 -7.08
CA ALA A 22 -11.15 -8.91 -6.77
C ALA A 22 -10.17 -7.90 -7.40
N ALA A 23 -8.87 -8.20 -7.40
CA ALA A 23 -7.86 -7.34 -8.01
C ALA A 23 -8.01 -7.30 -9.55
N VAL A 24 -8.23 -8.46 -10.18
CA VAL A 24 -8.49 -8.57 -11.62
C VAL A 24 -9.74 -7.79 -12.01
N GLN A 25 -10.86 -8.01 -11.32
CA GLN A 25 -12.12 -7.30 -11.57
C GLN A 25 -11.96 -5.79 -11.38
N PHE A 26 -11.24 -5.36 -10.34
CA PHE A 26 -10.98 -3.95 -10.11
C PHE A 26 -10.23 -3.30 -11.29
N ILE A 27 -9.20 -3.96 -11.82
CA ILE A 27 -8.40 -3.44 -12.94
C ILE A 27 -9.19 -3.41 -14.24
N GLU A 28 -10.01 -4.43 -14.50
CA GLU A 28 -10.90 -4.47 -15.67
C GLU A 28 -11.92 -3.32 -15.63
N LEU A 29 -12.59 -3.13 -14.49
CA LEU A 29 -13.54 -2.04 -14.29
C LEU A 29 -12.86 -0.67 -14.37
N LEU A 30 -11.71 -0.51 -13.72
CA LEU A 30 -10.91 0.71 -13.79
C LEU A 30 -10.57 1.05 -15.24
N SER A 31 -10.08 0.07 -16.01
CA SER A 31 -9.68 0.29 -17.40
C SER A 31 -10.88 0.63 -18.28
N SER A 32 -11.98 -0.08 -18.09
CA SER A 32 -13.24 0.15 -18.82
C SER A 32 -13.83 1.54 -18.56
N TRP A 33 -13.87 1.97 -17.29
CA TRP A 33 -14.54 3.21 -16.91
C TRP A 33 -13.67 4.45 -17.07
N SER A 34 -12.36 4.32 -16.86
CA SER A 34 -11.44 5.44 -17.00
C SER A 34 -10.93 5.64 -18.43
N GLY A 35 -10.99 4.61 -19.28
CA GLY A 35 -10.35 4.62 -20.60
C GLY A 35 -8.81 4.64 -20.56
N SER A 36 -8.20 4.56 -19.37
CA SER A 36 -6.76 4.37 -19.16
C SER A 36 -6.48 2.89 -19.01
N GLN A 37 -5.46 2.37 -19.70
CA GLN A 37 -5.02 0.99 -19.48
C GLN A 37 -4.44 0.85 -18.07
N GLY A 38 -5.11 0.05 -17.24
CA GLY A 38 -4.65 -0.34 -15.91
C GLY A 38 -3.91 -1.67 -15.93
N PHE A 39 -2.91 -1.83 -15.08
CA PHE A 39 -2.31 -3.13 -14.78
C PHE A 39 -1.90 -3.23 -13.31
N CYS A 40 -1.87 -4.46 -12.80
CA CYS A 40 -1.44 -4.73 -11.45
C CYS A 40 0.09 -4.80 -11.37
N LEU A 41 0.69 -4.04 -10.46
CA LEU A 41 2.10 -4.12 -10.16
C LEU A 41 2.31 -5.07 -8.97
N GLU A 42 2.42 -6.38 -9.25
CA GLU A 42 2.67 -7.39 -8.21
C GLU A 42 4.00 -7.11 -7.51
N ILE A 43 4.05 -7.17 -6.18
CA ILE A 43 5.28 -6.94 -5.40
C ILE A 43 5.65 -8.21 -4.68
N GLY A 44 6.84 -8.74 -4.97
CA GLY A 44 7.32 -9.99 -4.38
C GLY A 44 6.32 -11.13 -4.60
N ASN A 45 6.01 -11.85 -3.53
CA ASN A 45 5.03 -12.94 -3.46
C ASN A 45 3.64 -12.45 -2.99
N GLY A 46 3.23 -11.27 -3.46
CA GLY A 46 1.91 -10.67 -3.26
C GLY A 46 1.43 -10.71 -1.82
N ALA A 47 0.36 -11.46 -1.56
CA ALA A 47 -0.27 -11.56 -0.25
C ALA A 47 0.72 -11.87 0.88
N TRP A 48 1.72 -12.74 0.66
CA TRP A 48 2.71 -13.06 1.71
C TRP A 48 3.64 -11.88 2.00
N ASP A 49 4.20 -11.27 0.96
CA ASP A 49 5.18 -10.19 1.13
C ASP A 49 4.51 -8.88 1.58
N SER A 50 3.22 -8.69 1.30
CA SER A 50 2.43 -7.59 1.88
C SER A 50 2.35 -7.64 3.41
N TRP A 51 2.53 -8.84 4.01
CA TRP A 51 2.65 -8.99 5.45
C TRP A 51 4.10 -8.91 5.91
N PHE A 52 5.01 -9.61 5.24
CA PHE A 52 6.31 -9.95 5.83
C PHE A 52 7.53 -9.27 5.18
N MET A 53 7.31 -8.33 4.28
CA MET A 53 8.37 -7.53 3.65
C MET A 53 8.26 -6.06 4.08
N PRO A 54 9.31 -5.42 4.62
CA PRO A 54 9.25 -4.02 5.00
C PRO A 54 9.04 -3.10 3.77
N PHE A 55 8.36 -1.97 3.96
CA PHE A 55 8.00 -1.05 2.87
C PHE A 55 9.19 -0.50 2.09
N THR A 56 10.34 -0.36 2.73
CA THR A 56 11.58 0.04 2.03
C THR A 56 11.93 -0.94 0.93
N LYS A 57 11.81 -2.25 1.20
CA LYS A 57 12.07 -3.31 0.21
C LYS A 57 10.94 -3.44 -0.81
N GLN A 58 9.68 -3.36 -0.38
CA GLN A 58 8.53 -3.33 -1.32
C GLN A 58 8.64 -2.17 -2.31
N THR A 59 9.01 -0.98 -1.82
CA THR A 59 9.22 0.22 -2.63
C THR A 59 10.38 0.06 -3.60
N SER A 60 11.49 -0.53 -3.16
CA SER A 60 12.63 -0.83 -4.03
C SER A 60 12.23 -1.76 -5.18
N ILE A 61 11.47 -2.82 -4.90
CA ILE A 61 10.97 -3.75 -5.93
C ILE A 61 9.99 -3.03 -6.87
N ALA A 62 9.07 -2.23 -6.34
CA ALA A 62 8.14 -1.47 -7.15
C ALA A 62 8.87 -0.49 -8.09
N CYS A 63 9.89 0.20 -7.58
CA CYS A 63 10.76 1.10 -8.33
C CYS A 63 11.47 0.37 -9.47
N GLU A 64 12.12 -0.76 -9.18
CA GLU A 64 12.78 -1.59 -10.19
C GLU A 64 11.81 -2.02 -11.28
N LYS A 65 10.60 -2.47 -10.90
CA LYS A 65 9.59 -2.90 -11.87
C LYS A 65 9.11 -1.76 -12.75
N VAL A 66 8.81 -0.58 -12.21
CA VAL A 66 8.34 0.54 -13.04
C VAL A 66 9.43 1.07 -13.98
N MET A 67 10.71 0.99 -13.59
CA MET A 67 11.83 1.34 -14.48
C MET A 67 11.97 0.35 -15.66
N ASN A 68 11.58 -0.91 -15.47
CA ASN A 68 11.69 -1.95 -16.49
C ASN A 68 10.49 -2.01 -17.45
N ILE A 69 9.45 -1.19 -17.25
CA ILE A 69 8.29 -1.12 -18.15
C ILE A 69 8.44 0.11 -19.05
N SER A 70 8.88 -0.12 -20.28
CA SER A 70 9.22 0.94 -21.24
C SER A 70 8.06 1.90 -21.55
N GLU A 71 6.84 1.41 -21.46
CA GLU A 71 5.60 2.13 -21.73
C GLU A 71 5.32 3.20 -20.67
N LEU A 72 5.94 3.09 -19.48
CA LEU A 72 5.82 4.08 -18.42
C LEU A 72 6.80 5.25 -18.59
N SER A 73 7.75 5.20 -19.54
CA SER A 73 8.83 6.18 -19.70
C SER A 73 8.36 7.64 -19.82
N ASN A 74 7.22 7.88 -20.47
CA ASN A 74 6.62 9.21 -20.60
C ASN A 74 5.78 9.65 -19.40
N GLY A 75 5.61 8.73 -18.45
CA GLY A 75 4.91 8.88 -17.19
C GLY A 75 3.71 7.95 -17.04
N TYR A 76 3.25 7.84 -15.81
CA TYR A 76 2.19 6.90 -15.43
C TYR A 76 1.43 7.38 -14.20
N ASN A 77 0.25 6.85 -13.98
CA ASN A 77 -0.53 7.04 -12.76
C ASN A 77 -0.30 5.87 -11.79
N ILE A 78 -0.45 6.13 -10.51
CA ILE A 78 -0.49 5.09 -9.47
C ILE A 78 -1.86 5.11 -8.81
N ILE A 79 -2.46 3.94 -8.62
CA ILE A 79 -3.56 3.73 -7.69
C ILE A 79 -3.07 2.83 -6.56
N GLY A 80 -3.09 3.35 -5.34
CA GLY A 80 -2.81 2.57 -4.14
C GLY A 80 -4.12 2.11 -3.49
N LEU A 81 -4.25 0.81 -3.26
CA LEU A 81 -5.37 0.23 -2.51
C LEU A 81 -4.92 -0.07 -1.07
N SER A 82 -5.61 0.47 -0.07
CA SER A 82 -5.33 0.17 1.35
C SER A 82 -3.82 0.34 1.66
N GLN A 83 -3.13 -0.73 2.06
CA GLN A 83 -1.70 -0.75 2.32
C GLN A 83 -0.82 -0.36 1.10
N GLY A 84 -1.24 -0.68 -0.13
CA GLY A 84 -0.52 -0.35 -1.37
C GLY A 84 -0.25 1.14 -1.55
N ASN A 85 -1.00 2.01 -0.85
CA ASN A 85 -0.72 3.44 -0.77
C ASN A 85 0.65 3.78 -0.19
N MET A 86 1.12 3.00 0.77
CA MET A 86 2.43 3.22 1.38
C MET A 86 3.55 2.91 0.40
N VAL A 87 3.37 1.89 -0.44
CA VAL A 87 4.30 1.59 -1.53
C VAL A 87 4.23 2.66 -2.61
N GLY A 88 3.03 3.06 -3.03
CA GLY A 88 2.83 4.07 -4.08
C GLY A 88 3.43 5.43 -3.71
N ARG A 89 3.22 5.86 -2.46
CA ARG A 89 3.89 7.04 -1.91
C ARG A 89 5.40 6.84 -1.85
N GLY A 90 5.87 5.67 -1.41
CA GLY A 90 7.29 5.34 -1.38
C GLY A 90 7.96 5.45 -2.75
N VAL A 91 7.28 5.01 -3.82
CA VAL A 91 7.81 5.16 -5.19
C VAL A 91 7.98 6.64 -5.54
N ILE A 92 7.02 7.49 -5.20
CA ILE A 92 7.11 8.93 -5.47
C ILE A 92 8.22 9.59 -4.64
N GLU A 93 8.38 9.20 -3.38
CA GLU A 93 9.33 9.82 -2.46
C GLU A 93 10.78 9.31 -2.62
N PHE A 94 10.97 8.07 -3.08
CA PHE A 94 12.27 7.40 -3.05
C PHE A 94 12.78 6.87 -4.40
N CYS A 95 11.94 6.77 -5.44
CA CYS A 95 12.35 6.27 -6.77
C CYS A 95 12.80 7.41 -7.70
N ASN A 96 13.92 8.07 -7.39
CA ASN A 96 14.40 9.26 -8.12
C ASN A 96 14.72 9.01 -9.60
N GLU A 97 15.15 7.80 -9.95
CA GLU A 97 15.51 7.40 -11.33
C GLU A 97 14.31 6.84 -12.11
N GLY A 98 13.14 6.74 -11.47
CA GLY A 98 11.93 6.18 -12.06
C GLY A 98 11.28 7.10 -13.10
N PRO A 99 10.42 6.53 -13.97
CA PRO A 99 9.58 7.33 -14.84
C PRO A 99 8.70 8.31 -14.04
N PRO A 100 8.26 9.42 -14.64
CA PRO A 100 7.54 10.45 -13.89
C PRO A 100 6.12 10.01 -13.51
N VAL A 101 5.84 9.91 -12.21
CA VAL A 101 4.47 9.71 -11.71
C VAL A 101 3.65 10.98 -11.95
N LYS A 102 2.53 10.86 -12.66
CA LYS A 102 1.63 11.98 -13.00
C LYS A 102 0.58 12.21 -11.91
N ASN A 103 0.01 11.12 -11.40
CA ASN A 103 -1.01 11.16 -10.36
C ASN A 103 -0.84 9.99 -9.39
N LEU A 104 -1.09 10.22 -8.12
CA LEU A 104 -1.35 9.19 -7.12
C LEU A 104 -2.81 9.28 -6.69
N ILE A 105 -3.59 8.24 -6.94
CA ILE A 105 -4.94 8.10 -6.41
C ILE A 105 -4.87 7.14 -5.23
N SER A 106 -5.20 7.65 -4.05
CA SER A 106 -5.15 6.89 -2.81
C SER A 106 -6.53 6.41 -2.40
N LEU A 107 -6.79 5.11 -2.52
CA LEU A 107 -8.03 4.48 -2.08
C LEU A 107 -7.82 3.87 -0.70
N ALA A 108 -8.36 4.52 0.34
CA ALA A 108 -8.32 4.09 1.75
C ALA A 108 -6.90 3.84 2.32
N GLY A 109 -5.91 4.66 1.93
CA GLY A 109 -4.52 4.51 2.36
C GLY A 109 -4.22 5.03 3.78
N PRO A 110 -3.44 4.29 4.60
CA PRO A 110 -3.09 4.69 5.97
C PRO A 110 -1.90 5.66 6.00
N HIS A 111 -1.96 6.80 5.29
CA HIS A 111 -0.84 7.75 5.17
C HIS A 111 -0.36 8.31 6.52
N ALA A 112 -1.28 8.49 7.47
CA ALA A 112 -0.98 8.93 8.84
C ALA A 112 -0.78 7.76 9.83
N GLY A 113 -0.85 6.53 9.34
CA GLY A 113 -0.80 5.30 10.11
C GLY A 113 -2.14 4.86 10.70
N ILE A 114 -2.11 3.72 11.41
CA ILE A 114 -3.23 3.17 12.17
C ILE A 114 -2.84 3.03 13.64
N ALA A 115 -3.80 3.19 14.56
CA ALA A 115 -3.56 3.12 16.01
C ALA A 115 -4.01 1.80 16.66
N SER A 116 -4.66 0.91 15.89
CA SER A 116 -5.20 -0.37 16.36
C SER A 116 -5.28 -1.37 15.20
N ILE A 117 -5.38 -2.65 15.52
CA ILE A 117 -5.59 -3.71 14.52
C ILE A 117 -6.96 -3.52 13.85
N PRO A 118 -7.03 -3.35 12.51
CA PRO A 118 -8.29 -3.18 11.81
C PRO A 118 -9.16 -4.44 11.98
N PHE A 119 -10.48 -4.24 12.12
CA PHE A 119 -11.48 -5.29 12.31
C PHE A 119 -11.35 -6.14 13.59
N CYS A 120 -10.45 -5.80 14.50
CA CYS A 120 -10.48 -6.37 15.84
C CYS A 120 -11.56 -5.65 16.67
N GLY A 121 -12.63 -6.36 17.02
CA GLY A 121 -13.71 -5.82 17.84
C GLY A 121 -13.32 -5.57 19.30
N SER A 122 -14.31 -5.43 20.17
CA SER A 122 -14.12 -5.16 21.61
C SER A 122 -13.95 -6.41 22.48
N GLY A 123 -13.76 -7.59 21.88
CA GLY A 123 -13.58 -8.84 22.60
C GLY A 123 -12.27 -8.90 23.40
N LEU A 124 -12.25 -9.66 24.50
CA LEU A 124 -11.08 -9.79 25.38
C LEU A 124 -9.80 -10.21 24.63
N LEU A 125 -9.94 -11.10 23.64
CA LEU A 125 -8.84 -11.56 22.79
C LEU A 125 -8.28 -10.44 21.89
N CYS A 126 -9.14 -9.55 21.40
CA CYS A 126 -8.72 -8.41 20.59
C CYS A 126 -8.00 -7.36 21.43
N ILE A 127 -8.49 -7.09 22.63
CA ILE A 127 -7.82 -6.19 23.58
C ILE A 127 -6.44 -6.73 23.94
N LEU A 128 -6.33 -8.03 24.20
CA LEU A 128 -5.06 -8.67 24.52
C LEU A 128 -4.09 -8.64 23.32
N ALA A 129 -4.57 -8.96 22.12
CA ALA A 129 -3.77 -8.90 20.90
C ALA A 129 -3.29 -7.47 20.61
N ASP A 130 -4.16 -6.47 20.75
CA ASP A 130 -3.82 -5.06 20.58
C ASP A 130 -2.80 -4.60 21.64
N PHE A 131 -2.94 -5.04 22.90
CA PHE A 131 -1.98 -4.76 23.96
C PHE A 131 -0.60 -5.39 23.69
N LEU A 132 -0.56 -6.67 23.30
CA LEU A 132 0.69 -7.36 22.97
C LEU A 132 1.36 -6.74 21.73
N LEU A 133 0.56 -6.37 20.72
CA LEU A 133 1.06 -5.64 19.56
C LEU A 133 1.66 -4.30 19.98
N LYS A 134 0.97 -3.53 20.83
CA LYS A 134 1.49 -2.24 21.35
C LYS A 134 2.82 -2.37 22.09
N LEU A 135 3.06 -3.48 22.78
CA LEU A 135 4.33 -3.74 23.47
C LEU A 135 5.47 -4.12 22.52
N ALA A 136 5.18 -4.81 21.42
CA ALA A 136 6.19 -5.43 20.57
C ALA A 136 6.38 -4.75 19.20
N VAL A 137 5.42 -3.94 18.74
CA VAL A 137 5.41 -3.41 17.36
C VAL A 137 6.62 -2.54 17.03
N TYR A 138 7.17 -1.84 18.03
CA TYR A 138 8.36 -1.00 17.88
C TYR A 138 9.67 -1.74 18.18
N SER A 139 9.65 -3.06 18.33
CA SER A 139 10.90 -3.84 18.38
C SER A 139 11.54 -3.90 17.00
N ASN A 140 12.88 -3.91 16.95
CA ASN A 140 13.64 -4.00 15.69
C ASN A 140 13.20 -5.20 14.85
N PHE A 141 13.02 -6.37 15.48
CA PHE A 141 12.58 -7.57 14.79
C PHE A 141 11.24 -7.36 14.06
N ILE A 142 10.25 -6.78 14.72
CA ILE A 142 8.93 -6.55 14.10
C ILE A 142 9.01 -5.45 13.03
N GLN A 143 9.72 -4.35 13.28
CA GLN A 143 9.91 -3.29 12.29
C GLN A 143 10.62 -3.78 11.01
N ASP A 144 11.53 -4.74 11.13
CA ASP A 144 12.31 -5.27 10.00
C ASP A 144 11.58 -6.41 9.24
N HIS A 145 10.58 -7.05 9.85
CA HIS A 145 9.95 -8.26 9.29
C HIS A 145 8.44 -8.15 9.06
N LEU A 146 7.75 -7.15 9.60
CA LEU A 146 6.30 -7.02 9.47
C LEU A 146 5.97 -5.69 8.78
N ALA A 147 5.49 -5.75 7.53
CA ALA A 147 5.17 -4.55 6.77
C ALA A 147 4.18 -3.63 7.53
N PRO A 148 3.06 -4.13 8.09
CA PRO A 148 2.15 -3.31 8.89
C PRO A 148 2.79 -2.48 10.00
N ALA A 149 3.89 -2.96 10.59
CA ALA A 149 4.61 -2.23 11.63
C ALA A 149 5.13 -0.87 11.14
N GLY A 150 5.41 -0.72 9.84
CA GLY A 150 5.87 0.52 9.21
C GLY A 150 4.81 1.63 9.11
N TYR A 151 3.53 1.33 9.40
CA TYR A 151 2.48 2.35 9.52
C TYR A 151 1.64 2.23 10.80
N ILE A 152 2.02 1.38 11.76
CA ILE A 152 1.37 1.39 13.08
C ILE A 152 1.90 2.57 13.89
N LYS A 153 1.00 3.47 14.24
CA LYS A 153 1.26 4.70 14.98
C LYS A 153 0.38 4.76 16.22
N ILE A 154 0.97 4.39 17.36
CA ILE A 154 0.30 4.40 18.66
C ILE A 154 0.46 5.79 19.29
N PRO A 155 -0.62 6.58 19.47
CA PRO A 155 -0.52 7.88 20.11
C PRO A 155 -0.19 7.72 21.61
N THR A 156 0.84 8.43 22.08
CA THR A 156 1.30 8.40 23.48
C THR A 156 0.75 9.54 24.34
N VAL A 157 0.01 10.47 23.74
CA VAL A 157 -0.71 11.57 24.40
C VAL A 157 -2.20 11.42 24.13
N ASN A 158 -3.05 11.78 25.11
CA ASN A 158 -4.51 11.79 25.04
C ASN A 158 -5.02 12.76 23.96
N CYS A 159 -4.77 12.45 22.70
CA CYS A 159 -5.54 13.00 21.61
C CYS A 159 -6.69 12.01 21.42
N ALA A 160 -7.90 12.43 21.77
CA ALA A 160 -9.10 11.69 21.40
C ALA A 160 -9.19 11.70 19.87
N ILE A 161 -8.50 10.76 19.23
CA ILE A 161 -8.64 10.52 17.79
C ILE A 161 -9.94 9.75 17.66
N THR A 162 -11.02 10.48 17.38
CA THR A 162 -12.20 9.87 16.78
C THR A 162 -11.72 9.23 15.49
N ALA A 163 -11.68 7.89 15.46
CA ALA A 163 -11.44 7.16 14.23
C ALA A 163 -12.58 7.53 13.27
N LEU A 164 -12.29 8.34 12.25
CA LEU A 164 -13.21 8.59 11.15
C LEU A 164 -13.26 7.30 10.32
N PHE A 165 -14.27 6.48 10.59
CA PHE A 165 -14.81 5.49 9.67
C PHE A 165 -16.17 5.98 9.20
#